data_AF-A0A1W9H3I5-F1
#
_entry.id   AF-A0A1W9H3I5-F1
#
_cell.length_a   1.000
_cell.length_b   1.000
_cell.length_c   1.000
_cell.angle_alpha   90.00
_cell.angle_beta   90.00
_cell.angle_gamma   90.00
#
_symmetry.space_group_name_H-M   'P 1'
#
loop_
_entity.id
_entity.type
_entity.pdbx_description
1 polymer ?
#
loop_
_entity_poly.entity_id
_entity_poly.type
_entity_poly.pdbx_seq_one_letter_code
_entity_poly.pdbx_strand_id
1 'polypeptide(L)' 'MTPSWRKPAGALLLLVLIALWAGLIASLSRVIGGLPALAQAGFYLVTGLIWIAPLKPLLRWMETGRWRAQK' A
#
# COMPACT_ATOMS: atom_id res chain seq x y z
N MET A 1 8.60 7.58 29.38
CA MET A 1 8.29 7.14 28.00
C MET A 1 8.76 8.26 27.07
N THR A 2 9.78 8.04 26.25
CA THR A 2 10.20 9.03 25.24
C THR A 2 9.25 8.94 24.05
N PRO A 3 8.60 10.04 23.63
CA PRO A 3 7.65 10.01 22.52
C PRO A 3 8.38 9.70 21.21
N SER A 4 7.91 8.66 20.49
CA SER A 4 8.45 8.29 19.18
C SER A 4 7.58 8.86 18.05
N TRP A 5 8.08 9.88 17.34
CA TRP A 5 7.37 10.51 16.20
C TRP A 5 7.13 9.56 15.00
N ARG A 6 7.86 8.46 14.92
CA ARG A 6 7.75 7.44 13.87
C ARG A 6 6.37 6.79 13.78
N LYS A 7 5.66 6.68 14.90
CA LYS A 7 4.32 6.07 14.93
C LYS A 7 3.27 6.94 14.23
N PRO A 8 3.08 8.24 14.59
CA PRO A 8 2.15 9.10 13.86
C PRO A 8 2.59 9.35 12.42
N ALA A 9 3.89 9.56 12.17
CA ALA A 9 4.42 9.71 10.81
C ALA A 9 4.17 8.46 9.94
N GLY A 10 4.34 7.27 10.50
CA GLY A 10 4.07 6.02 9.81
C GLY A 10 2.59 5.79 9.51
N ALA A 11 1.70 6.16 10.44
CA ALA A 11 0.26 6.13 10.19
C ALA A 11 -0.12 7.07 9.03
N LEU A 12 0.43 8.28 8.99
CA LEU A 12 0.22 9.21 7.87
C LEU A 12 0.76 8.65 6.55
N LEU A 13 1.97 8.08 6.55
CA LEU A 13 2.53 7.42 5.36
C LEU A 13 1.64 6.28 4.86
N LEU A 14 1.07 5.50 5.77
CA LEU A 14 0.14 4.41 5.42
C LEU A 14 -1.15 4.94 4.80
N LEU A 15 -1.72 6.03 5.35
CA LEU A 15 -2.89 6.67 4.77
C LEU A 15 -2.60 7.24 3.37
N VAL A 16 -1.46 7.90 3.19
CA VAL A 16 -1.02 8.41 1.89
C VAL A 16 -0.82 7.26 0.89
N LEU A 17 -0.19 6.17 1.31
CA LEU A 17 0.00 4.98 0.49
C LEU A 17 -1.33 4.40 0.01
N ILE A 18 -2.30 4.23 0.92
CA ILE A 18 -3.64 3.72 0.60
C ILE A 18 -4.37 4.68 -0.33
N ALA A 19 -4.33 5.98 -0.05
CA ALA A 19 -4.99 6.99 -0.88
C ALA A 19 -4.41 7.04 -2.30
N LEU A 20 -3.08 7.00 -2.44
CA LEU A 20 -2.41 6.96 -3.74
C LEU A 20 -2.75 5.68 -4.50
N TRP A 21 -2.71 4.53 -3.82
CA TRP A 21 -3.03 3.25 -4.47
C TRP A 21 -4.49 3.19 -4.91
N ALA A 22 -5.42 3.55 -4.04
CA ALA A 22 -6.84 3.60 -4.37
C ALA A 22 -7.14 4.61 -5.48
N GLY A 23 -6.55 5.81 -5.41
CA GLY A 23 -6.69 6.84 -6.44
C GLY A 23 -6.16 6.39 -7.80
N LEU A 24 -4.99 5.72 -7.82
CA LEU A 24 -4.42 5.15 -9.04
C LEU A 24 -5.37 4.11 -9.66
N ILE A 25 -5.84 3.15 -8.89
CA ILE A 25 -6.75 2.11 -9.41
C ILE A 25 -8.11 2.69 -9.82
N ALA A 26 -8.66 3.63 -9.05
CA ALA A 26 -9.90 4.32 -9.40
C ALA A 26 -9.77 5.11 -10.72
N SER A 27 -8.62 5.75 -10.96
CA SER A 27 -8.37 6.46 -12.22
C SER A 27 -8.37 5.55 -13.45
N LEU A 28 -8.01 4.28 -13.27
CA LEU A 28 -8.00 3.25 -14.31
C LEU A 28 -9.36 2.55 -14.49
N SER A 29 -10.35 2.83 -13.63
CA SER A 29 -11.65 2.13 -13.62
C SER A 29 -12.37 2.11 -14.97
N ARG A 30 -12.31 3.19 -15.76
CA ARG A 30 -12.92 3.22 -17.10
C ARG A 30 -12.27 2.22 -18.05
N VAL A 31 -10.95 2.07 -17.98
CA VAL A 31 -10.21 1.12 -18.81
C VAL A 31 -10.50 -0.31 -18.36
N ILE A 32 -10.47 -0.54 -17.04
CA ILE A 32 -10.71 -1.86 -16.44
C ILE A 32 -12.16 -2.32 -16.70
N GLY A 33 -13.13 -1.41 -16.67
CA GLY A 33 -14.55 -1.72 -16.91
C GLY A 33 -14.87 -2.14 -18.34
N GLY A 34 -13.96 -1.93 -19.30
CA GLY A 34 -14.09 -2.45 -20.67
C GLY A 34 -13.57 -3.88 -20.83
N LEU A 35 -12.93 -4.46 -19.81
CA LEU A 35 -12.35 -5.79 -19.87
C LEU A 35 -13.41 -6.88 -19.61
N PRO A 36 -13.23 -8.10 -20.14
CA PRO A 36 -14.02 -9.25 -19.73
C PRO A 36 -13.92 -9.50 -18.23
N ALA A 37 -15.00 -10.04 -17.62
CA ALA A 37 -15.09 -10.22 -16.17
C ALA A 37 -13.90 -10.97 -15.55
N LEU A 38 -13.35 -11.97 -16.25
CA LEU A 38 -12.20 -12.74 -15.75
C LEU A 38 -10.91 -11.91 -15.73
N ALA A 39 -10.70 -11.06 -16.74
CA ALA A 39 -9.55 -10.15 -16.78
C ALA A 39 -9.66 -9.06 -15.72
N GLN A 40 -10.88 -8.53 -15.49
CA GLN A 40 -11.15 -7.62 -14.39
C GLN A 40 -10.87 -8.27 -13.02
N ALA A 41 -11.33 -9.50 -12.81
CA ALA A 41 -11.07 -10.26 -11.59
C ALA A 41 -9.57 -10.48 -11.37
N GLY A 42 -8.85 -10.92 -12.40
CA GLY A 42 -7.40 -11.09 -12.35
C GLY A 42 -6.66 -9.80 -12.00
N PHE A 43 -7.07 -8.68 -12.62
CA PHE A 43 -6.50 -7.37 -12.34
C PHE A 43 -6.68 -6.98 -10.87
N TYR A 44 -7.90 -7.08 -10.32
CA TYR A 44 -8.19 -6.71 -8.94
C TYR A 44 -7.53 -7.64 -7.92
N LEU A 45 -7.42 -8.94 -8.22
CA LEU A 45 -6.68 -9.87 -7.36
C LEU A 45 -5.19 -9.51 -7.29
N VAL A 46 -4.57 -9.25 -8.44
CA VAL A 46 -3.14 -8.91 -8.50
C VAL A 46 -2.87 -7.56 -7.83
N THR A 47 -3.66 -6.52 -8.14
CA THR A 47 -3.50 -5.21 -7.48
C THR A 47 -3.83 -5.26 -6.00
N GLY A 48 -4.82 -6.07 -5.59
CA GLY A 48 -5.17 -6.37 -4.20
C GLY A 48 -4.08 -7.13 -3.43
N LEU A 49 -3.14 -7.79 -4.11
CA LEU A 49 -1.99 -8.43 -3.49
C LEU A 49 -0.75 -7.51 -3.47
N ILE A 50 -0.47 -6.83 -4.59
CA ILE A 50 0.74 -6.03 -4.76
C ILE A 50 0.81 -4.87 -3.75
N TRP A 51 -0.32 -4.22 -3.43
CA TRP A 51 -0.34 -3.08 -2.50
C TRP A 51 0.13 -3.43 -1.08
N ILE A 52 0.15 -4.72 -0.72
CA ILE A 52 0.61 -5.21 0.59
C ILE A 52 2.14 -5.14 0.69
N ALA A 53 2.86 -5.25 -0.43
CA ALA A 53 4.33 -5.24 -0.46
C ALA A 53 4.96 -4.04 0.30
N PRO A 54 4.51 -2.78 0.14
CA PRO A 54 5.03 -1.64 0.88
C PRO A 54 4.66 -1.61 2.38
N LEU A 55 3.63 -2.34 2.85
CA LEU A 55 3.25 -2.33 4.28
C LEU A 55 4.37 -2.91 5.16
N LYS A 56 4.96 -4.03 4.75
CA LYS A 56 5.97 -4.74 5.54
C LYS A 56 7.21 -3.87 5.90
N PRO A 57 7.87 -3.17 4.95
CA PRO A 57 8.99 -2.30 5.29
C PRO A 57 8.55 -1.04 6.05
N LEU A 58 7.35 -0.50 5.80
CA LEU A 58 6.82 0.66 6.51
C LEU A 58 6.55 0.36 7.99
N LEU A 59 5.87 -0.76 8.27
CA LEU A 59 5.62 -1.23 9.64
C LEU A 59 6.93 -1.50 10.38
N ARG A 60 7.90 -2.14 9.72
CA ARG A 60 9.23 -2.34 10.31
C ARG A 60 9.92 -1.02 10.65
N TRP A 61 9.81 -0.02 9.78
CA TRP A 61 10.35 1.31 10.06
C TRP A 61 9.61 1.99 11.21
N MET A 62 8.30 1.78 11.38
CA MET A 62 7.50 2.29 12.50
C MET A 62 7.85 1.67 13.85
N GLU A 63 8.34 0.42 13.86
CA GLU A 63 8.74 -0.30 15.08
C GLU A 63 10.23 -0.15 15.39
N THR A 64 11.11 -0.35 14.42
CA THR A 64 12.58 -0.40 14.61
C THR A 64 13.40 0.78 14.09
N GLY A 65 12.82 1.63 13.22
CA GLY A 65 13.50 2.76 12.58
C GLY A 65 14.34 2.34 11.37
N ARG A 66 14.34 1.05 11.03
CA ARG A 66 15.07 0.49 9.89
C ARG A 66 14.08 0.00 8.83
N TRP A 67 14.35 0.31 7.57
CA TRP A 67 13.52 -0.09 6.42
C TRP A 67 13.80 -1.54 5.97
N ARG A 68 15.05 -1.97 6.04
CA ARG A 68 15.50 -3.29 5.61
C ARG A 68 15.78 -4.18 6.83
N ALA A 69 15.45 -5.46 6.73
CA ALA A 69 15.95 -6.43 7.71
C ALA A 69 17.47 -6.47 7.60
N GLN A 70 18.17 -6.29 8.72
CA GLN A 70 19.60 -6.60 8.75
C GLN A 70 19.70 -8.12 8.56
N LYS A 71 20.49 -8.54 7.57
CA LYS A 71 20.69 -9.94 7.24
C LYS A 71 21.67 -10.56 8.23
#